data_AF-A0A7V2CLY6-F1
#
_entry.id   AF-A0A7V2CLY6-F1
#
_cell.length_a   1.000
_cell.length_b   1.000
_cell.length_c   1.000
_cell.angle_alpha   90.00
_cell.angle_beta   90.00
_cell.angle_gamma   90.00
#
_symmetry.space_group_name_H-M   'P 1'
#
loop_
_entity.id
_entity.type
_entity.pdbx_description
1 polymer ?
#
loop_
_entity_poly.entity_id
_entity_poly.type
_entity_poly.pdbx_seq_one_letter_code
_entity_poly.pdbx_strand_id
1 'polypeptide(L)' 'MPLDPQQRQTALDWLRDRVPINPCLICGAPEFSLGEIVNLATTGSGAVPCLTVTCKECGNVRLFSAVLMGLVPQTEAPTS' A
#
# COMPACT_ATOMS: atom_id res chain seq x y z
N MET A 1 8.74 -6.46 3.53
CA MET A 1 8.39 -6.75 4.93
C MET A 1 6.96 -7.29 4.96
N PRO A 2 6.76 -8.52 5.45
CA PRO A 2 5.42 -9.09 5.58
C PRO A 2 4.58 -8.28 6.58
N LEU A 3 3.30 -8.14 6.30
CA LEU A 3 2.35 -7.49 7.20
C LEU A 3 2.04 -8.41 8.38
N ASP A 4 2.03 -7.85 9.59
CA ASP A 4 1.41 -8.52 10.73
C ASP A 4 -0.14 -8.46 10.63
N PRO A 5 -0.88 -9.25 11.43
CA PRO A 5 -2.34 -9.28 11.38
C PRO A 5 -3.01 -7.91 11.65
N GLN A 6 -2.42 -7.09 12.53
CA GLN A 6 -2.95 -5.76 12.87
C GLN A 6 -2.74 -4.79 11.71
N GLN A 7 -1.53 -4.74 11.14
CA GLN A 7 -1.23 -3.93 9.96
C GLN A 7 -2.11 -4.33 8.76
N ARG A 8 -2.34 -5.64 8.58
CA ARG A 8 -3.24 -6.14 7.53
C ARG A 8 -4.66 -5.60 7.72
N GLN A 9 -5.17 -5.63 8.94
CA GLN A 9 -6.50 -5.10 9.25
C GLN A 9 -6.57 -3.58 9.01
N THR A 10 -5.61 -2.82 9.53
CA THR A 10 -5.49 -1.37 9.30
C THR A 10 -5.46 -1.04 7.80
N ALA A 11 -4.73 -1.81 7.01
CA ALA A 11 -4.66 -1.61 5.57
C ALA A 11 -6.01 -1.88 4.88
N LEU A 12 -6.72 -2.94 5.28
CA LEU A 12 -8.05 -3.26 4.75
C LEU A 12 -9.07 -2.18 5.10
N ASP A 13 -9.07 -1.68 6.33
CA ASP A 13 -9.98 -0.63 6.77
C ASP A 13 -9.68 0.69 6.05
N TRP A 14 -8.40 1.07 5.94
CA TRP A 14 -7.99 2.24 5.17
C TRP A 14 -8.41 2.16 3.70
N LEU A 15 -8.25 0.99 3.07
CA LEU A 15 -8.66 0.78 1.68
C LEU A 15 -10.18 0.89 1.55
N ARG A 16 -10.96 0.33 2.48
CA ARG A 16 -12.41 0.42 2.49
C ARG A 16 -12.90 1.86 2.61
N ASP A 17 -12.24 2.66 3.44
CA ASP A 17 -12.66 4.03 3.75
C ASP A 17 -12.23 5.04 2.68
N ARG A 18 -11.03 4.88 2.11
CA ARG A 18 -10.41 5.88 1.22
C ARG A 18 -10.37 5.50 -0.25
N VAL A 19 -10.41 4.21 -0.56
CA VAL A 19 -10.53 3.74 -1.94
C VAL A 19 -11.99 3.31 -2.10
N PRO A 20 -12.91 4.22 -2.45
CA PRO A 20 -14.32 3.87 -2.62
C PRO A 20 -14.33 2.68 -3.55
N ILE A 21 -14.84 1.53 -3.05
CA ILE A 21 -14.66 0.16 -3.55
C ILE A 21 -14.75 0.13 -5.06
N ASN A 22 -13.66 0.52 -5.71
CA ASN A 22 -13.60 0.61 -7.14
C ASN A 22 -12.95 -0.70 -7.49
N PRO A 23 -13.65 -1.52 -8.28
CA PRO A 23 -13.01 -2.71 -8.78
C PRO A 23 -11.69 -2.32 -9.45
N CYS A 24 -10.78 -3.29 -9.57
CA CYS A 24 -9.52 -3.12 -10.27
C CYS A 24 -9.71 -2.26 -11.52
N LEU A 25 -9.03 -1.12 -11.57
CA LEU A 25 -9.20 -0.11 -12.63
C LEU A 25 -8.86 -0.65 -14.02
N ILE A 26 -8.23 -1.84 -14.09
CA ILE A 26 -7.89 -2.52 -15.34
C ILE A 26 -8.99 -3.51 -15.77
N CYS A 27 -9.52 -4.33 -14.86
CA CYS A 27 -10.41 -5.45 -15.24
C CYS A 27 -11.80 -5.44 -14.61
N GLY A 28 -12.12 -4.53 -13.70
CA GLY A 28 -13.43 -4.49 -13.06
C GLY A 28 -13.65 -5.52 -11.94
N ALA A 29 -12.62 -6.26 -11.51
CA ALA A 29 -12.75 -7.22 -10.41
C ALA A 29 -12.66 -6.58 -9.02
N PRO A 30 -13.49 -6.98 -8.04
CA PRO A 30 -13.51 -6.40 -6.69
C PRO A 30 -12.47 -7.03 -5.74
N GLU A 31 -11.81 -8.11 -6.15
CA GLU A 31 -10.91 -8.85 -5.28
C GLU A 31 -9.46 -8.39 -5.40
N PHE A 32 -8.84 -8.20 -4.23
CA PHE A 32 -7.44 -7.81 -4.10
C PHE A 32 -6.74 -8.69 -3.06
N SER A 33 -5.44 -8.87 -3.21
CA SER A 33 -4.54 -9.40 -2.20
C SER A 33 -3.59 -8.29 -1.72
N LEU A 34 -3.32 -8.27 -0.42
CA LEU A 34 -2.30 -7.41 0.17
C LEU A 34 -0.98 -8.17 0.13
N GLY A 35 0.05 -7.54 -0.44
CA GLY A 35 1.41 -8.06 -0.44
C GLY A 35 2.24 -7.46 0.70
N GLU A 36 3.53 -7.34 0.46
CA GLU A 36 4.47 -6.80 1.42
C GLU A 36 4.59 -5.27 1.33
N ILE A 37 5.09 -4.67 2.42
CA ILE A 37 5.63 -3.32 2.39
C ILE A 37 7.02 -3.37 1.74
N VAL A 38 7.17 -2.62 0.66
CA VAL A 38 8.39 -2.49 -0.13
C VAL A 38 8.88 -1.05 -0.13
N ASN A 39 10.19 -0.86 -0.07
CA ASN A 39 10.82 0.45 -0.14
C ASN A 39 11.09 0.80 -1.60
N LEU A 40 10.36 1.77 -2.15
CA LEU A 40 10.61 2.29 -3.49
C LEU A 40 11.70 3.36 -3.42
N ALA A 41 12.80 3.14 -4.12
CA ALA A 41 13.84 4.15 -4.27
C ALA A 41 13.29 5.33 -5.08
N THR A 42 13.39 6.54 -4.51
CA THR A 42 13.07 7.78 -5.21
C THR A 42 14.36 8.51 -5.57
N THR A 43 14.39 9.14 -6.75
CA THR A 43 15.54 9.96 -7.16
C THR A 43 15.61 11.20 -6.27
N GLY A 44 16.61 11.26 -5.39
CA GLY A 44 16.96 12.46 -4.60
C GLY A 44 16.37 12.57 -3.19
N SER A 45 15.40 11.72 -2.81
CA SER A 45 14.64 11.87 -1.54
C SER A 45 14.59 10.60 -0.68
N GLY A 46 15.43 9.61 -0.98
CA GLY A 46 15.50 8.36 -0.22
C GLY A 46 14.49 7.32 -0.67
N ALA A 47 14.08 6.43 0.23
CA ALA A 47 13.15 5.34 -0.07
C ALA A 47 11.77 5.60 0.56
N VAL A 48 10.71 5.38 -0.22
CA VAL A 48 9.32 5.53 0.24
C VAL A 48 8.72 4.15 0.48
N PRO A 49 8.29 3.83 1.72
CA PRO A 49 7.66 2.56 2.01
C PRO A 49 6.24 2.55 1.45
N CYS A 50 5.97 1.55 0.61
CA CYS A 50 4.70 1.36 -0.07
C CYS A 50 4.17 -0.06 0.18
N LEU A 51 2.87 -0.17 0.45
CA LEU A 51 2.16 -1.44 0.43
C LEU A 51 1.75 -1.80 -1.01
N THR A 52 2.01 -3.04 -1.39
CA THR A 52 1.54 -3.63 -2.65
C THR A 52 0.11 -4.17 -2.50
N VAL A 53 -0.77 -3.80 -3.42
CA VAL A 53 -2.15 -4.30 -3.51
C VAL A 53 -2.35 -4.85 -4.91
N THR A 54 -2.58 -6.16 -5.02
CA THR A 54 -2.62 -6.87 -6.30
C THR A 54 -4.03 -7.35 -6.59
N CYS A 55 -4.55 -7.08 -7.79
CA CYS A 55 -5.81 -7.66 -8.23
C CYS A 55 -5.64 -9.17 -8.42
N LYS A 56 -6.54 -9.98 -7.84
CA LYS A 56 -6.47 -11.43 -7.97
C LYS A 56 -6.82 -11.96 -9.36
N GLU A 57 -7.59 -11.20 -10.14
CA GLU A 57 -8.05 -11.62 -11.47
C GLU A 57 -7.02 -11.32 -12.56
N CYS A 58 -6.57 -10.06 -12.68
CA CYS A 58 -5.67 -9.65 -13.76
C CYS A 58 -4.22 -9.40 -13.33
N GLY A 59 -3.91 -9.54 -12.03
CA GLY A 59 -2.56 -9.34 -11.51
C GLY A 59 -2.10 -7.88 -11.47
N ASN A 60 -2.95 -6.90 -11.79
CA ASN A 60 -2.58 -5.49 -11.72
C ASN A 60 -2.18 -5.09 -10.29
N VAL A 61 -1.01 -4.48 -10.14
CA VAL A 61 -0.45 -4.07 -8.85
C VAL A 61 -0.58 -2.56 -8.68
N ARG A 62 -1.08 -2.16 -7.51
CA ARG A 62 -1.11 -0.76 -7.07
C ARG A 62 -0.23 -0.61 -5.84
N LEU A 63 0.42 0.55 -5.74
CA LEU A 63 1.32 0.89 -4.64
C LEU A 63 0.68 2.02 -3.83
N PHE A 64 0.51 1.80 -2.53
CA PHE A 64 -0.04 2.77 -1.60
C PHE A 64 0.99 3.14 -0.55
N SER A 65 1.10 4.41 -0.18
CA SER A 65 2.05 4.86 0.85
C SER A 65 1.73 4.19 2.20
N ALA A 66 2.65 3.36 2.70
CA ALA A 66 2.49 2.69 4.00
C ALA A 66 2.47 3.70 5.15
N VAL A 67 3.11 4.86 4.97
CA VAL A 67 3.10 5.98 5.91
C VAL A 67 1.69 6.59 6.02
N LEU A 68 1.06 6.91 4.88
CA LEU A 68 -0.29 7.50 4.88
C LEU A 68 -1.39 6.53 5.34
N MET A 69 -1.09 5.23 5.26
CA MET A 69 -1.92 4.16 5.81
C MET A 69 -1.71 3.93 7.31
N GLY A 70 -0.72 4.60 7.94
CA GLY A 70 -0.39 4.40 9.35
C GLY A 70 0.23 3.04 9.66
N LEU A 71 0.77 2.34 8.65
CA LEU A 71 1.39 1.01 8.81
C LEU A 71 2.85 1.10 9.28
N VAL A 72 3.49 2.22 8.97
CA VAL A 72 4.86 2.55 9.39
C VAL A 72 4.92 4.01 9.85
N PRO A 73 5.79 4.34 10.82
CA PRO A 73 5.98 5.71 11.26
C PRO A 73 6.46 6.62 10.11
N GLN A 74 6.12 7.90 10.19
CA GLN A 74 6.78 8.90 9.33
C GLN A 74 8.23 9.00 9.81
N THR A 75 9.17 8.48 9.03
CA THR A 75 10.57 8.82 9.29
C THR A 75 10.74 10.29 8.95
N GLU A 76 10.99 11.13 9.95
CA GLU A 76 11.34 12.54 9.74
C GLU A 76 12.48 12.60 8.72
N ALA A 77 12.33 13.42 7.68
CA ALA A 77 13.42 13.66 6.74
C ALA A 77 14.65 14.14 7.53
N PRO A 78 15.88 13.71 7.21
CA PRO A 78 17.05 14.21 7.91
C PRO A 78 17.08 15.73 7.70
N THR A 79 16.82 16.49 8.76
CA THR A 79 17.09 17.93 8.79
C THR A 79 18.58 18.09 8.56
N SER A 80 18.92 18.57 7.36
CA SER A 80 20.29 18.96 6.99
C SER A 80 20.68 20.25 7.69
#